data_AF-A0A178JET1-F1
#
_entry.id   AF-A0A178JET1-F1
#
_cell.length_a   1.000
_cell.length_b   1.000
_cell.length_c   1.000
_cell.angle_alpha   90.00
_cell.angle_beta   90.00
_cell.angle_gamma   90.00
#
_symmetry.space_group_name_H-M   'P 1'
#
loop_
_entity.id
_entity.type
_entity.pdbx_description
1 polymer ?
#
loop_
_entity_poly.entity_id
_entity_poly.type
_entity_poly.pdbx_seq_one_letter_code
_entity_poly.pdbx_strand_id
1 'polypeptide(L)'
;MSTINNQVTTNSKFDASVRVSQDSARSDITSSKGTYRGETVRVHNATQSLFDAMEELTSLGSEKAEKDLSKRKVKDSGSRVNEVHELVSEYLKKVPDLEKNQKIKDLAAKMAGGNISTIAQLQTYLNGFSEEKSHQYLALKAAKEYLKAGPDNKHLLAVIDQALLKMEQNPDSWDQIDTEIRVSQFADDFSREQEFSSLHQLRGFYRDTVHSYQGLGAAYQDVVERFGSQEVSTAVEFMLQGMSADLSVQGSTIDSVKLQLLMSDMQKLKTLNTLQDQVRGLFQMFQPQGMSHGLSGL
;
A
#
# COMPACT_ATOMS: atom_id res chain seq x y z
N MET A 1 23.28 78.88 -12.43
CA MET A 1 23.37 78.51 -11.01
C MET A 1 24.14 77.21 -10.88
N SER A 2 25.26 77.27 -10.15
CA SER A 2 26.04 76.24 -9.43
C SER A 2 25.92 74.76 -9.86
N THR A 3 26.90 74.21 -10.58
CA THR A 3 28.18 73.54 -10.15
C THR A 3 28.10 72.04 -9.84
N ILE A 4 28.42 71.25 -10.87
CA ILE A 4 29.40 70.15 -11.02
C ILE A 4 30.09 69.60 -9.74
N ASN A 5 30.15 68.26 -9.63
CA ASN A 5 31.34 67.36 -9.54
C ASN A 5 31.10 66.21 -8.54
N ASN A 6 30.94 64.93 -8.91
CA ASN A 6 31.85 63.93 -9.49
C ASN A 6 32.83 63.28 -8.48
N GLN A 7 32.69 61.94 -8.41
CA GLN A 7 33.68 60.87 -8.17
C GLN A 7 34.49 60.75 -6.86
N VAL A 8 34.47 59.49 -6.36
CA VAL A 8 35.56 58.62 -5.84
C VAL A 8 36.62 59.29 -4.94
N THR A 9 36.87 58.75 -3.74
CA THR A 9 38.08 58.00 -3.33
C THR A 9 38.09 57.82 -1.80
N THR A 10 38.69 56.71 -1.37
CA THR A 10 39.04 56.25 -0.02
C THR A 10 39.45 57.34 0.98
N ASN A 11 39.18 57.13 2.27
CA ASN A 11 40.18 57.40 3.31
C ASN A 11 39.93 56.64 4.62
N SER A 12 40.85 55.72 4.88
CA SER A 12 41.26 55.24 6.20
C SER A 12 41.66 56.42 7.08
N LYS A 13 41.25 56.41 8.36
CA LYS A 13 41.89 57.16 9.44
C LYS A 13 41.50 56.59 10.81
N PHE A 14 42.07 55.43 11.12
CA PHE A 14 42.57 55.20 12.47
C PHE A 14 44.00 55.73 12.49
N ASP A 15 44.21 56.82 13.21
CA ASP A 15 45.55 57.30 13.53
C ASP A 15 45.53 57.90 14.93
N ALA A 16 46.25 57.24 15.83
CA ALA A 16 47.20 57.89 16.70
C ALA A 16 48.13 56.81 17.25
N SER A 17 49.27 56.70 16.57
CA SER A 17 50.47 56.01 17.01
C SER A 17 50.98 56.58 18.35
N VAL A 18 51.58 55.73 19.20
CA VAL A 18 53.02 55.75 19.52
C VAL A 18 53.31 54.88 20.75
N ARG A 19 54.22 53.93 20.51
CA ARG A 19 55.18 53.23 21.39
C ARG A 19 55.29 53.71 22.85
N VAL A 20 55.66 52.79 23.74
CA VAL A 20 57.03 52.71 24.32
C VAL A 20 57.09 51.66 25.45
N SER A 21 58.19 50.90 25.43
CA SER A 21 58.89 50.20 26.52
C SER A 21 58.36 48.91 27.14
N GLN A 22 59.15 47.86 26.91
CA GLN A 22 59.57 46.91 27.94
C GLN A 22 59.93 47.65 29.24
N ASP A 23 59.28 47.31 30.34
CA ASP A 23 59.99 47.18 31.61
C ASP A 23 59.32 46.13 32.50
N SER A 24 60.14 45.57 33.37
CA SER A 24 59.94 44.36 34.14
C SER A 24 58.86 44.48 35.22
N ALA A 25 58.01 43.47 35.34
CA ALA A 25 57.41 43.09 36.62
C ALA A 25 57.17 41.57 36.65
N ARG A 26 58.13 40.85 37.24
CA ARG A 26 57.84 39.53 37.83
C ARG A 26 56.72 39.74 38.85
N SER A 27 55.54 39.21 38.58
CA SER A 27 54.60 38.86 39.64
C SER A 27 54.60 37.35 39.78
N ASP A 28 55.15 36.88 40.89
CA ASP A 28 54.99 35.51 41.35
C ASP A 28 53.50 35.26 41.58
N ILE A 29 52.84 34.57 40.65
CA ILE A 29 51.51 34.02 40.91
C ILE A 29 51.72 32.74 41.71
N THR A 30 51.52 32.89 43.01
CA THR A 30 51.49 31.84 44.02
C THR A 30 50.60 30.67 43.57
N SER A 31 51.17 29.47 43.48
CA SER A 31 50.42 28.23 43.28
C SER A 31 49.47 28.04 44.47
N SER A 32 48.16 28.18 44.25
CA SER A 32 47.17 27.90 45.30
C SER A 32 47.18 26.42 45.65
N LYS A 33 47.42 26.13 46.93
CA LYS A 33 47.41 24.79 47.53
C LYS A 33 46.11 24.64 48.32
N GLY A 34 45.31 23.64 48.00
CA GLY A 34 44.06 23.32 48.68
C GLY A 34 44.04 21.88 49.18
N THR A 35 43.02 21.52 49.95
CA THR A 35 42.84 20.14 50.44
C THR A 35 41.43 19.69 50.08
N TYR A 36 41.29 18.56 49.37
CA TYR A 36 39.99 17.98 49.01
C TYR A 36 39.94 16.54 49.51
N ARG A 37 38.96 16.23 50.37
CA ARG A 37 38.74 14.89 50.96
C ARG A 37 39.99 14.28 51.64
N GLY A 38 40.77 15.12 52.33
CA GLY A 38 41.97 14.70 53.06
C GLY A 38 43.24 14.61 52.21
N GLU A 39 43.16 14.90 50.91
CA GLU A 39 44.30 14.86 50.00
C GLU A 39 44.73 16.27 49.59
N THR A 40 46.04 16.50 49.55
CA THR A 40 46.62 17.82 49.28
C THR A 40 46.74 18.05 47.78
N VAL A 41 46.05 19.04 47.24
CA VAL A 41 46.01 19.35 45.79
C VAL A 41 46.74 20.66 45.51
N ARG A 42 47.55 20.68 44.43
CA ARG A 42 48.30 21.85 43.98
C ARG A 42 47.92 22.17 42.54
N VAL A 43 47.55 23.43 42.26
CA VAL A 43 47.24 23.85 40.89
C VAL A 43 48.54 24.09 40.13
N HIS A 44 48.81 23.25 39.12
CA HIS A 44 49.86 23.46 38.14
C HIS A 44 49.26 24.07 36.87
N ASN A 45 49.88 25.11 36.34
CA ASN A 45 49.52 25.70 35.07
C ASN A 45 50.19 24.88 33.95
N ALA A 46 49.58 23.76 33.58
CA ALA A 46 50.01 22.96 32.44
C ALA A 46 49.32 23.51 31.19
N THR A 47 50.05 24.26 30.35
CA THR A 47 49.55 24.76 29.06
C THR A 47 49.53 23.67 27.97
N GLN A 48 49.43 22.40 28.35
CA GLN A 48 49.25 21.28 27.43
C GLN A 48 47.99 20.54 27.85
N SER A 49 46.95 20.68 27.03
CA SER A 49 45.66 20.06 27.24
C SER A 49 45.81 18.54 27.11
N LEU A 50 45.30 17.79 28.09
CA LEU A 50 45.29 16.32 28.07
C LEU A 50 44.57 15.76 26.83
N PHE A 51 43.71 16.57 26.21
CA PHE A 51 43.04 16.26 24.95
C PHE A 51 43.99 16.26 23.74
N ASP A 52 44.99 17.14 23.67
CA ASP A 52 45.96 17.15 22.55
C ASP A 52 46.86 15.91 22.57
N ALA A 53 47.26 15.47 23.77
CA ALA A 53 48.06 14.26 23.94
C ALA A 53 47.28 12.96 23.62
N MET A 54 45.95 12.98 23.76
CA MET A 54 45.09 11.87 23.32
C MET A 54 44.93 11.83 21.80
N GLU A 55 44.90 12.99 21.14
CA GLU A 55 44.74 13.08 19.69
C GLU A 55 45.97 12.50 18.95
N GLU A 56 47.19 12.74 19.44
CA GLU A 56 48.40 12.13 18.87
C GLU A 56 48.50 10.62 19.10
N LEU A 57 48.08 10.09 20.26
CA LEU A 57 48.05 8.63 20.49
C LEU A 57 46.98 7.91 19.64
N THR A 58 45.89 8.61 19.29
CA THR A 58 44.83 8.05 18.44
C THR A 58 45.20 8.09 16.96
N SER A 59 46.08 9.01 16.55
CA SER A 59 46.57 9.13 15.18
C SER A 59 47.49 7.97 14.77
N LEU A 60 48.31 7.45 15.69
CA LEU A 60 49.17 6.28 15.46
C LEU A 60 48.40 4.96 15.25
N GLY A 61 47.10 4.92 15.56
CA GLY A 61 46.21 3.77 15.31
C GLY A 61 45.32 3.91 14.07
N SER A 62 45.35 5.05 13.37
CA SER A 62 44.39 5.38 12.32
C SER A 62 45.03 5.82 11.00
N GLU A 63 46.16 5.24 10.62
CA GLU A 63 46.50 5.13 9.19
C GLU A 63 45.67 4.00 8.55
N LYS A 64 44.36 4.22 8.43
CA LYS A 64 43.51 3.46 7.50
C LYS A 64 43.12 4.41 6.39
N ALA A 65 43.73 4.19 5.23
CA ALA A 65 43.40 4.79 3.95
C ALA A 65 41.90 5.11 3.83
N GLU A 66 41.58 6.36 3.47
CA GLU A 66 40.23 6.79 3.16
C GLU A 66 39.64 5.84 2.11
N LYS A 67 38.66 5.02 2.54
CA LYS A 67 37.96 4.12 1.64
C LYS A 67 36.96 4.93 0.84
N ASP A 68 37.33 5.17 -0.41
CA ASP A 68 36.49 5.68 -1.49
C ASP A 68 35.05 5.13 -1.40
N LEU A 69 34.06 6.04 -1.38
CA LEU A 69 32.62 5.72 -1.30
C LEU A 69 32.19 4.77 -2.44
N SER A 70 32.91 4.79 -3.56
CA SER A 70 32.76 3.89 -4.71
C SER A 70 33.01 2.41 -4.38
N LYS A 71 33.70 2.13 -3.27
CA LYS A 71 34.01 0.77 -2.79
C LYS A 71 33.11 0.33 -1.63
N ARG A 72 32.20 1.19 -1.15
CA ARG A 72 31.12 0.79 -0.25
C ARG A 72 29.93 0.31 -1.09
N LYS A 73 29.35 -0.83 -0.71
CA LYS A 73 28.07 -1.28 -1.26
C LYS A 73 26.98 -0.35 -0.72
N VAL A 74 26.75 0.78 -1.40
CA VAL A 74 25.66 1.70 -1.09
C VAL A 74 24.35 0.95 -1.38
N LYS A 75 23.61 0.61 -0.32
CA LYS A 75 22.28 0.02 -0.45
C LYS A 75 21.34 1.18 -0.77
N ASP A 76 21.00 1.33 -2.05
CA ASP A 76 19.95 2.25 -2.49
C ASP A 76 18.62 1.82 -1.86
N SER A 77 18.26 2.46 -0.75
CA SER A 77 16.99 2.25 -0.06
C SER A 77 15.86 3.10 -0.67
N GLY A 78 16.18 4.11 -1.48
CA GLY A 78 15.21 5.03 -2.07
C GLY A 78 14.47 4.41 -3.26
N SER A 79 15.20 3.80 -4.22
CA SER A 79 14.56 3.13 -5.37
C SER A 79 13.69 1.96 -4.94
N ARG A 80 14.14 1.21 -3.92
CA ARG A 80 13.47 0.00 -3.40
C ARG A 80 12.17 0.31 -2.67
N VAL A 81 12.11 1.42 -1.94
CA VAL A 81 10.88 1.88 -1.30
C VAL A 81 9.85 2.26 -2.38
N ASN A 82 10.29 2.85 -3.49
CA ASN A 82 9.42 3.21 -4.60
C ASN A 82 8.84 1.99 -5.34
N GLU A 83 9.66 0.96 -5.61
CA GLU A 83 9.23 -0.31 -6.20
C GLU A 83 8.21 -1.05 -5.31
N VAL A 84 8.46 -1.10 -4.00
CA VAL A 84 7.51 -1.69 -3.03
C VAL A 84 6.21 -0.89 -2.99
N HIS A 85 6.28 0.45 -3.06
CA HIS A 85 5.09 1.30 -3.12
C HIS A 85 4.29 1.11 -4.41
N GLU A 86 4.94 0.91 -5.56
CA GLU A 86 4.27 0.68 -6.85
C GLU A 86 3.56 -0.69 -6.90
N LEU A 87 4.19 -1.75 -6.41
CA LEU A 87 3.60 -3.09 -6.33
C LEU A 87 2.48 -3.17 -5.29
N VAL A 88 2.62 -2.46 -4.17
CA VAL A 88 1.55 -2.32 -3.17
C VAL A 88 0.41 -1.45 -3.73
N SER A 89 0.70 -0.48 -4.60
CA SER A 89 -0.31 0.30 -5.34
C SER A 89 -1.04 -0.57 -6.38
N GLU A 90 -0.32 -1.42 -7.11
CA GLU A 90 -0.90 -2.44 -7.99
C GLU A 90 -1.79 -3.43 -7.22
N TYR A 91 -1.36 -3.82 -6.02
CA TYR A 91 -2.15 -4.62 -5.07
C TYR A 91 -3.45 -3.91 -4.66
N LEU A 92 -3.39 -2.63 -4.29
CA LEU A 92 -4.56 -1.86 -3.87
C LEU A 92 -5.52 -1.58 -5.04
N LYS A 93 -5.02 -1.45 -6.26
CA LYS A 93 -5.87 -1.40 -7.47
C LYS A 93 -6.63 -2.72 -7.67
N LYS A 94 -5.99 -3.85 -7.40
CA LYS A 94 -6.59 -5.18 -7.55
C LYS A 94 -7.53 -5.57 -6.40
N VAL A 95 -7.53 -4.84 -5.28
CA VAL A 95 -8.42 -5.05 -4.13
C VAL A 95 -8.73 -3.70 -3.44
N PRO A 96 -9.60 -2.87 -4.03
CA PRO A 96 -9.83 -1.53 -3.52
C PRO A 96 -10.69 -1.47 -2.23
N ASP A 97 -11.38 -2.57 -1.88
CA ASP A 97 -12.09 -2.73 -0.60
C ASP A 97 -11.17 -2.97 0.60
N LEU A 98 -9.90 -3.33 0.38
CA LEU A 98 -8.98 -3.57 1.48
C LEU A 98 -8.41 -2.24 1.97
N GLU A 99 -8.99 -1.71 3.05
CA GLU A 99 -8.51 -0.47 3.66
C GLU A 99 -7.00 -0.53 4.01
N LYS A 100 -6.26 0.24 3.21
CA LYS A 100 -5.03 0.98 3.53
C LYS A 100 -3.77 0.10 3.68
N ASN A 101 -2.76 0.49 2.90
CA ASN A 101 -1.33 0.16 3.02
C ASN A 101 -0.82 -0.17 4.43
N GLN A 102 -1.40 0.46 5.46
CA GLN A 102 -1.07 0.21 6.85
C GLN A 102 -1.35 -1.24 7.29
N LYS A 103 -2.48 -1.85 6.91
CA LYS A 103 -2.78 -3.26 7.30
C LYS A 103 -1.76 -4.24 6.72
N ILE A 104 -1.29 -4.00 5.50
CA ILE A 104 -0.25 -4.81 4.84
C ILE A 104 1.11 -4.59 5.50
N LYS A 105 1.45 -3.34 5.83
CA LYS A 105 2.67 -3.01 6.57
C LYS A 105 2.65 -3.64 7.97
N ASP A 106 1.51 -3.60 8.66
CA ASP A 106 1.30 -4.23 9.96
C ASP A 106 1.36 -5.76 9.85
N LEU A 107 0.80 -6.33 8.76
CA LEU A 107 0.92 -7.74 8.42
C LEU A 107 2.40 -8.11 8.31
N ALA A 108 3.14 -7.45 7.42
CA ALA A 108 4.54 -7.74 7.19
C ALA A 108 5.44 -7.50 8.42
N ALA A 109 5.17 -6.44 9.19
CA ALA A 109 5.88 -6.17 10.44
C ALA A 109 5.64 -7.25 11.51
N LYS A 110 4.38 -7.71 11.67
CA LYS A 110 4.05 -8.82 12.58
C LYS A 110 4.64 -10.15 12.13
N MET A 111 4.72 -10.38 10.81
CA MET A 111 5.40 -11.57 10.26
C MET A 111 6.91 -11.52 10.53
N ALA A 112 7.55 -10.36 10.34
CA ALA A 112 8.97 -10.14 10.64
C ALA A 112 9.30 -10.19 12.13
N GLY A 113 8.35 -9.83 13.00
CA GLY A 113 8.49 -9.79 14.46
C GLY A 113 8.69 -11.15 15.15
N GLY A 114 8.68 -12.26 14.41
CA GLY A 114 9.34 -13.50 14.86
C GLY A 114 8.45 -14.56 15.50
N ASN A 115 7.26 -14.84 14.97
CA ASN A 115 6.41 -15.95 15.41
C ASN A 115 5.88 -16.85 14.27
N ILE A 116 6.30 -16.62 13.03
CA ILE A 116 5.88 -17.42 11.87
C ILE A 116 7.09 -18.19 11.36
N SER A 117 7.16 -19.47 11.71
CA SER A 117 8.19 -20.38 11.25
C SER A 117 7.63 -21.54 10.42
N THR A 118 6.30 -21.67 10.37
CA THR A 118 5.59 -22.76 9.69
C THR A 118 4.41 -22.24 8.87
N ILE A 119 3.99 -23.02 7.88
CA ILE A 119 2.82 -22.72 7.04
C ILE A 119 1.53 -22.68 7.88
N ALA A 120 1.39 -23.54 8.89
CA ALA A 120 0.20 -23.56 9.73
C ALA A 120 0.02 -22.25 10.50
N GLN A 121 1.10 -21.73 11.11
CA GLN A 121 1.10 -20.43 11.77
C GLN A 121 0.78 -19.29 10.80
N LEU A 122 1.36 -19.36 9.59
CA LEU A 122 1.07 -18.40 8.52
C LEU A 122 -0.42 -18.42 8.13
N GLN A 123 -1.01 -19.60 7.97
CA GLN A 123 -2.43 -19.77 7.64
C GLN A 123 -3.35 -19.24 8.75
N THR A 124 -3.04 -19.51 10.02
CA THR A 124 -3.79 -18.93 11.15
C THR A 124 -3.78 -17.41 11.08
N TYR A 125 -2.63 -16.81 10.77
CA TYR A 125 -2.49 -15.38 10.67
C TYR A 125 -3.27 -14.78 9.49
N LEU A 126 -3.24 -15.45 8.33
CA LEU A 126 -3.99 -15.04 7.14
C LEU A 126 -5.51 -15.15 7.33
N ASN A 127 -5.99 -16.20 7.99
CA ASN A 127 -7.40 -16.35 8.30
C ASN A 127 -7.90 -15.25 9.27
N GLY A 128 -7.04 -14.78 10.17
CA GLY A 128 -7.35 -13.61 11.02
C GLY A 128 -7.26 -12.27 10.28
N PHE A 129 -6.59 -12.22 9.13
CA PHE A 129 -6.44 -11.02 8.32
C PHE A 129 -7.63 -10.78 7.40
N SER A 130 -8.10 -11.83 6.73
CA SER A 130 -9.28 -11.78 5.87
C SER A 130 -9.87 -13.17 5.69
N GLU A 131 -11.19 -13.25 5.53
CA GLU A 131 -11.87 -14.50 5.17
C GLU A 131 -11.68 -14.86 3.69
N GLU A 132 -11.41 -13.86 2.84
CA GLU A 132 -11.28 -14.05 1.39
C GLU A 132 -9.89 -14.54 0.99
N LYS A 133 -9.87 -15.59 0.18
CA LYS A 133 -8.60 -16.21 -0.26
C LYS A 133 -7.82 -15.34 -1.23
N SER A 134 -8.48 -14.56 -2.08
CA SER A 134 -7.83 -13.55 -2.92
C SER A 134 -7.10 -12.48 -2.09
N HIS A 135 -7.73 -11.99 -1.02
CA HIS A 135 -7.12 -11.04 -0.09
C HIS A 135 -5.89 -11.64 0.58
N GLN A 136 -5.99 -12.88 1.09
CA GLN A 136 -4.87 -13.60 1.70
C GLN A 136 -3.71 -13.77 0.71
N TYR A 137 -4.00 -14.23 -0.52
CA TYR A 137 -3.02 -14.47 -1.57
C TYR A 137 -2.27 -13.19 -1.95
N LEU A 138 -3.01 -12.14 -2.27
CA LEU A 138 -2.41 -10.89 -2.67
C LEU A 138 -1.64 -10.24 -1.50
N ALA A 139 -2.13 -10.36 -0.26
CA ALA A 139 -1.47 -9.78 0.90
C ALA A 139 -0.13 -10.49 1.18
N LEU A 140 -0.05 -11.81 0.95
CA LEU A 140 1.20 -12.55 0.96
C LEU A 140 2.19 -12.05 -0.10
N LYS A 141 1.73 -11.78 -1.33
CA LYS A 141 2.61 -11.21 -2.38
C LYS A 141 3.14 -9.84 -1.96
N ALA A 142 2.29 -8.96 -1.46
CA ALA A 142 2.70 -7.64 -1.00
C ALA A 142 3.66 -7.73 0.21
N ALA A 143 3.37 -8.60 1.19
CA ALA A 143 4.24 -8.83 2.34
C ALA A 143 5.59 -9.43 1.94
N LYS A 144 5.63 -10.36 0.97
CA LYS A 144 6.85 -10.93 0.40
C LYS A 144 7.76 -9.84 -0.14
N GLU A 145 7.23 -8.91 -0.93
CA GLU A 145 8.02 -7.79 -1.48
C GLU A 145 8.54 -6.87 -0.39
N TYR A 146 7.72 -6.55 0.61
CA TYR A 146 8.17 -5.76 1.77
C TYR A 146 9.32 -6.45 2.54
N LEU A 147 9.21 -7.76 2.76
CA LEU A 147 10.17 -8.55 3.53
C LEU A 147 11.50 -8.77 2.81
N LYS A 148 11.51 -8.79 1.47
CA LYS A 148 12.74 -8.81 0.65
C LYS A 148 13.64 -7.59 0.89
N ALA A 149 13.07 -6.46 1.28
CA ALA A 149 13.82 -5.23 1.54
C ALA A 149 14.52 -5.22 2.92
N GLY A 150 13.97 -5.95 3.88
CA GLY A 150 14.44 -6.03 5.29
C GLY A 150 15.63 -6.97 5.52
N PRO A 151 16.30 -6.89 6.68
CA PRO A 151 17.40 -7.79 7.04
C PRO A 151 16.93 -9.23 7.31
N ASP A 152 17.70 -10.21 6.79
CA ASP A 152 17.68 -11.68 7.00
C ASP A 152 16.34 -12.41 7.27
N ASN A 153 15.30 -12.15 6.46
CA ASN A 153 14.01 -12.87 6.50
C ASN A 153 13.98 -14.18 5.67
N LYS A 154 15.11 -14.82 5.40
CA LYS A 154 15.20 -15.92 4.41
C LYS A 154 14.25 -17.08 4.68
N HIS A 155 14.16 -17.52 5.94
CA HIS A 155 13.27 -18.61 6.33
C HIS A 155 11.79 -18.24 6.14
N LEU A 156 11.41 -17.05 6.60
CA LEU A 156 10.04 -16.54 6.43
C LEU A 156 9.66 -16.38 4.96
N LEU A 157 10.57 -15.88 4.12
CA LEU A 157 10.37 -15.80 2.67
C LEU A 157 10.14 -17.18 2.05
N ALA A 158 10.90 -18.19 2.45
CA ALA A 158 10.68 -19.56 1.99
C ALA A 158 9.31 -20.13 2.41
N VAL A 159 8.86 -19.83 3.64
CA VAL A 159 7.53 -20.22 4.12
C VAL A 159 6.43 -19.52 3.32
N ILE A 160 6.59 -18.22 3.01
CA ILE A 160 5.65 -17.46 2.17
C ILE A 160 5.63 -18.01 0.74
N ASP A 161 6.78 -18.32 0.15
CA ASP A 161 6.87 -18.91 -1.19
C ASP A 161 6.16 -20.25 -1.25
N GLN A 162 6.35 -21.10 -0.25
CA GLN A 162 5.65 -22.37 -0.16
C GLN A 162 4.14 -22.20 0.02
N ALA A 163 3.69 -21.20 0.78
CA ALA A 163 2.27 -20.92 0.96
C ALA A 163 1.62 -20.41 -0.34
N LEU A 164 2.26 -19.47 -1.04
CA LEU A 164 1.82 -18.99 -2.35
C LEU A 164 1.72 -20.14 -3.35
N LEU A 165 2.77 -20.97 -3.44
CA LEU A 165 2.77 -22.14 -4.32
C LEU A 165 1.63 -23.11 -3.99
N LYS A 166 1.34 -23.34 -2.71
CA LYS A 166 0.20 -24.20 -2.31
C LYS A 166 -1.15 -23.62 -2.71
N MET A 167 -1.31 -22.30 -2.70
CA MET A 167 -2.56 -21.66 -3.14
C MET A 167 -2.72 -21.78 -4.65
N GLU A 168 -1.63 -21.58 -5.41
CA GLU A 168 -1.61 -21.67 -6.89
C GLU A 168 -1.73 -23.11 -7.40
N GLN A 169 -1.23 -24.10 -6.66
CA GLN A 169 -1.27 -25.52 -7.05
C GLN A 169 -2.60 -26.21 -6.75
N ASN A 170 -3.49 -25.59 -5.97
CA ASN A 170 -4.81 -26.15 -5.68
C ASN A 170 -5.82 -25.61 -6.72
N PRO A 171 -6.18 -26.40 -7.76
CA PRO A 171 -6.95 -25.89 -8.90
C PRO A 171 -8.32 -25.35 -8.48
N ASP A 172 -9.01 -26.08 -7.59
CA ASP A 172 -10.36 -25.72 -7.13
C ASP A 172 -10.41 -24.35 -6.44
N SER A 173 -9.34 -23.99 -5.71
CA SER A 173 -9.24 -22.70 -5.05
C SER A 173 -8.58 -21.62 -5.90
N TRP A 174 -7.65 -22.01 -6.76
CA TRP A 174 -6.88 -21.06 -7.57
C TRP A 174 -7.78 -20.36 -8.58
N ASP A 175 -8.64 -21.10 -9.28
CA ASP A 175 -9.52 -20.53 -10.32
C ASP A 175 -10.46 -19.48 -9.74
N GLN A 176 -10.94 -19.69 -8.50
CA GLN A 176 -11.76 -18.73 -7.77
C GLN A 176 -10.97 -17.49 -7.34
N ILE A 177 -9.79 -17.68 -6.73
CA ILE A 177 -8.89 -16.59 -6.32
C ILE A 177 -8.54 -15.71 -7.52
N ASP A 178 -8.14 -16.34 -8.63
CA ASP A 178 -7.71 -15.69 -9.86
C ASP A 178 -8.87 -14.91 -10.51
N THR A 179 -10.07 -15.49 -10.53
CA THR A 179 -11.30 -14.82 -10.99
C THR A 179 -11.65 -13.60 -10.14
N GLU A 180 -11.62 -13.74 -8.81
CA GLU A 180 -11.86 -12.64 -7.88
C GLU A 180 -10.89 -11.46 -8.14
N ILE A 181 -9.61 -11.76 -8.31
CA ILE A 181 -8.58 -10.75 -8.54
C ILE A 181 -8.79 -10.03 -9.87
N ARG A 182 -9.14 -10.75 -10.94
CA ARG A 182 -9.39 -10.16 -12.25
C ARG A 182 -10.60 -9.22 -12.25
N VAL A 183 -11.70 -9.66 -11.62
CA VAL A 183 -12.94 -8.89 -11.64
C VAL A 183 -12.93 -7.69 -10.69
N SER A 184 -12.09 -7.69 -9.64
CA SER A 184 -12.10 -6.66 -8.59
C SER A 184 -12.10 -5.21 -9.10
N GLN A 185 -11.19 -4.85 -10.02
CA GLN A 185 -11.11 -3.45 -10.48
C GLN A 185 -12.39 -3.07 -11.26
N PHE A 186 -12.82 -3.95 -12.16
CA PHE A 186 -14.06 -3.75 -12.92
C PHE A 186 -15.28 -3.67 -12.00
N ALA A 187 -15.36 -4.53 -11.00
CA ALA A 187 -16.43 -4.52 -10.01
C ALA A 187 -16.44 -3.26 -9.14
N ASP A 188 -15.27 -2.69 -8.82
CA ASP A 188 -15.17 -1.42 -8.08
C ASP A 188 -15.67 -0.25 -8.93
N ASP A 189 -15.21 -0.19 -10.19
CA ASP A 189 -15.66 0.82 -11.14
C ASP A 189 -17.17 0.75 -11.34
N PHE A 190 -17.71 -0.45 -11.61
CA PHE A 190 -19.14 -0.68 -11.80
C PHE A 190 -19.95 -0.35 -10.53
N SER A 191 -19.45 -0.72 -9.35
CA SER A 191 -20.08 -0.41 -8.06
C SER A 191 -20.21 1.09 -7.84
N ARG A 192 -19.15 1.87 -8.16
CA ARG A 192 -19.16 3.34 -8.02
C ARG A 192 -20.01 4.04 -9.07
N GLU A 193 -20.09 3.50 -10.28
CA GLU A 193 -20.86 4.11 -11.37
C GLU A 193 -22.36 3.86 -11.25
N GLN A 194 -22.75 2.64 -10.88
CA GLN A 194 -24.16 2.22 -10.85
C GLN A 194 -24.78 2.31 -9.45
N GLU A 195 -23.97 2.37 -8.39
CA GLU A 195 -24.39 2.49 -6.98
C GLU A 195 -25.42 1.44 -6.50
N PHE A 196 -25.60 0.32 -7.22
CA PHE A 196 -26.63 -0.68 -6.91
C PHE A 196 -26.16 -1.82 -6.00
N SER A 197 -24.84 -2.07 -5.93
CA SER A 197 -24.26 -3.11 -5.09
C SER A 197 -22.82 -2.78 -4.69
N SER A 198 -22.32 -3.43 -3.64
CA SER A 198 -20.94 -3.30 -3.17
C SER A 198 -19.97 -4.12 -4.01
N LEU A 199 -18.71 -3.65 -4.11
CA LEU A 199 -17.60 -4.40 -4.71
C LEU A 199 -17.54 -5.87 -4.25
N HIS A 200 -17.60 -6.12 -2.94
CA HIS A 200 -17.53 -7.48 -2.40
C HIS A 200 -18.65 -8.37 -2.94
N GLN A 201 -19.89 -7.87 -2.97
CA GLN A 201 -21.04 -8.61 -3.51
C GLN A 201 -20.90 -8.85 -5.02
N LEU A 202 -20.46 -7.85 -5.79
CA LEU A 202 -20.26 -7.99 -7.23
C LEU A 202 -19.15 -8.99 -7.58
N ARG A 203 -18.02 -8.92 -6.86
CA ARG A 203 -16.91 -9.86 -7.00
C ARG A 203 -17.35 -11.29 -6.69
N GLY A 204 -18.04 -11.49 -5.58
CA GLY A 204 -18.60 -12.79 -5.20
C GLY A 204 -19.62 -13.32 -6.20
N PHE A 205 -20.52 -12.46 -6.67
CA PHE A 205 -21.54 -12.82 -7.67
C PHE A 205 -20.91 -13.27 -8.99
N TYR A 206 -19.93 -12.54 -9.50
CA TYR A 206 -19.22 -12.94 -10.72
C TYR A 206 -18.52 -14.28 -10.58
N ARG A 207 -17.74 -14.46 -9.50
CA ARG A 207 -17.05 -15.71 -9.17
C ARG A 207 -18.03 -16.87 -9.11
N ASP A 208 -19.09 -16.75 -8.32
CA ASP A 208 -20.04 -17.83 -8.10
C ASP A 208 -20.75 -18.21 -9.41
N THR A 209 -21.14 -17.22 -10.21
CA THR A 209 -21.83 -17.44 -11.48
C THR A 209 -20.94 -18.14 -12.51
N VAL A 210 -19.68 -17.72 -12.64
CA VAL A 210 -18.73 -18.31 -13.60
C VAL A 210 -18.33 -19.73 -13.20
N HIS A 211 -18.10 -19.97 -11.91
CA HIS A 211 -17.63 -21.27 -11.43
C HIS A 211 -18.76 -22.29 -11.25
N SER A 212 -19.91 -21.84 -10.75
CA SER A 212 -21.04 -22.71 -10.38
C SER A 212 -22.26 -22.53 -11.28
N TYR A 213 -22.06 -22.23 -12.57
CA TYR A 213 -23.18 -22.05 -13.50
C TYR A 213 -24.06 -23.29 -13.62
N GLN A 214 -25.36 -23.12 -13.36
CA GLN A 214 -26.38 -24.19 -13.39
C GLN A 214 -27.49 -23.94 -14.42
N GLY A 215 -27.30 -22.99 -15.34
CA GLY A 215 -28.28 -22.66 -16.37
C GLY A 215 -29.04 -21.35 -16.12
N LEU A 216 -29.84 -20.97 -17.11
CA LEU A 216 -30.55 -19.69 -17.19
C LEU A 216 -31.46 -19.41 -15.99
N GLY A 217 -32.29 -20.39 -15.59
CA GLY A 217 -33.24 -20.23 -14.50
C GLY A 217 -32.57 -20.04 -13.14
N ALA A 218 -31.50 -20.81 -12.87
CA ALA A 218 -30.70 -20.68 -11.67
C ALA A 218 -30.01 -19.31 -11.59
N ALA A 219 -29.47 -18.83 -12.71
CA ALA A 219 -28.86 -17.50 -12.75
C ALA A 219 -29.88 -16.37 -12.54
N TYR A 220 -31.09 -16.47 -13.09
CA TYR A 220 -32.16 -15.51 -12.80
C TYR A 220 -32.51 -15.51 -11.30
N GLN A 221 -32.69 -16.70 -10.71
CA GLN A 221 -33.02 -16.82 -9.30
C GLN A 221 -31.91 -16.23 -8.41
N ASP A 222 -30.64 -16.55 -8.68
CA ASP A 222 -29.48 -16.02 -7.94
C ASP A 222 -29.42 -14.49 -8.00
N VAL A 223 -29.67 -13.89 -9.18
CA VAL A 223 -29.75 -12.43 -9.34
C VAL A 223 -30.89 -11.83 -8.52
N VAL A 224 -32.08 -12.42 -8.58
CA VAL A 224 -33.25 -11.93 -7.83
C VAL A 224 -33.04 -12.07 -6.33
N GLU A 225 -32.41 -13.15 -5.86
CA GLU A 225 -32.11 -13.36 -4.44
C GLU A 225 -31.06 -12.38 -3.91
N ARG A 226 -30.03 -12.06 -4.70
CA ARG A 226 -28.92 -11.19 -4.27
C ARG A 226 -29.22 -9.70 -4.40
N PHE A 227 -29.86 -9.29 -5.49
CA PHE A 227 -30.00 -7.87 -5.87
C PHE A 227 -31.47 -7.43 -5.99
N GLY A 228 -32.41 -8.37 -6.00
CA GLY A 228 -33.82 -8.07 -6.19
C GLY A 228 -34.24 -8.03 -7.66
N SER A 229 -35.54 -8.18 -7.90
CA SER A 229 -36.07 -8.35 -9.26
C SER A 229 -35.98 -7.09 -10.14
N GLN A 230 -35.79 -5.90 -9.56
CA GLN A 230 -35.63 -4.67 -10.34
C GLN A 230 -34.20 -4.51 -10.88
N GLU A 231 -33.22 -5.13 -10.23
CA GLU A 231 -31.79 -5.00 -10.58
C GLU A 231 -31.31 -6.08 -11.55
N VAL A 232 -32.22 -6.89 -12.08
CA VAL A 232 -31.88 -7.99 -13.00
C VAL A 232 -31.14 -7.45 -14.23
N SER A 233 -31.59 -6.33 -14.81
CA SER A 233 -30.91 -5.73 -15.96
C SER A 233 -29.50 -5.28 -15.62
N THR A 234 -29.32 -4.60 -14.48
CA THR A 234 -28.04 -4.07 -14.01
C THR A 234 -27.04 -5.19 -13.72
N ALA A 235 -27.48 -6.25 -13.02
CA ALA A 235 -26.66 -7.41 -12.70
C ALA A 235 -26.25 -8.21 -13.95
N VAL A 236 -27.17 -8.35 -14.91
CA VAL A 236 -26.88 -9.02 -16.20
C VAL A 236 -25.89 -8.19 -17.03
N GLU A 237 -25.99 -6.87 -17.01
CA GLU A 237 -25.02 -5.98 -17.67
C GLU A 237 -23.62 -6.10 -17.07
N PHE A 238 -23.52 -6.08 -15.73
CA PHE A 238 -22.28 -6.35 -15.01
C PHE A 238 -21.64 -7.67 -15.45
N MET A 239 -22.43 -8.76 -15.48
CA MET A 239 -21.95 -10.08 -15.91
C MET A 239 -21.44 -10.07 -17.36
N LEU A 240 -22.20 -9.48 -18.29
CA LEU A 240 -21.83 -9.42 -19.70
C LEU A 240 -20.53 -8.66 -19.94
N GLN A 241 -20.34 -7.53 -19.25
CA GLN A 241 -19.13 -6.74 -19.35
C GLN A 241 -17.92 -7.47 -18.73
N GLY A 242 -18.08 -8.07 -17.55
CA GLY A 242 -17.03 -8.85 -16.89
C GLY A 242 -16.57 -10.05 -17.73
N MET A 243 -17.51 -10.82 -18.29
CA MET A 243 -17.18 -11.97 -19.15
C MET A 243 -16.54 -11.55 -20.48
N SER A 244 -16.94 -10.41 -21.03
CA SER A 244 -16.30 -9.85 -22.23
C SER A 244 -14.84 -9.48 -21.97
N ALA A 245 -14.55 -8.92 -20.79
CA ALA A 245 -13.18 -8.65 -20.36
C ALA A 245 -12.39 -9.95 -20.21
N ASP A 246 -12.93 -10.97 -19.54
CA ASP A 246 -12.25 -12.26 -19.35
C ASP A 246 -12.00 -13.02 -20.66
N LEU A 247 -12.90 -12.96 -21.64
CA LEU A 247 -12.68 -13.55 -22.98
C LEU A 247 -11.51 -12.90 -23.73
N SER A 248 -11.22 -11.62 -23.45
CA SER A 248 -10.15 -10.89 -24.13
C SER A 248 -8.75 -11.17 -23.57
N VAL A 249 -8.67 -11.80 -22.38
CA VAL A 249 -7.40 -12.02 -21.66
C VAL A 249 -6.82 -13.40 -21.99
N GLN A 250 -5.57 -13.42 -22.46
CA GLN A 250 -4.80 -14.67 -22.56
C GLN A 250 -4.42 -15.17 -21.16
N GLY A 251 -4.69 -16.45 -20.89
CA GLY A 251 -4.35 -17.09 -19.61
C GLY A 251 -5.47 -17.10 -18.57
N SER A 252 -6.70 -16.76 -18.93
CA SER A 252 -7.86 -17.02 -18.07
C SER A 252 -7.97 -18.52 -17.77
N THR A 253 -8.15 -18.84 -16.51
CA THR A 253 -8.45 -20.20 -16.00
C THR A 253 -9.88 -20.64 -16.34
N ILE A 254 -10.72 -19.72 -16.81
CA ILE A 254 -12.11 -19.98 -17.15
C ILE A 254 -12.20 -20.59 -18.57
N ASP A 255 -12.90 -21.72 -18.70
CA ASP A 255 -13.21 -22.35 -19.98
C ASP A 255 -14.00 -21.37 -20.89
N SER A 256 -13.42 -21.04 -22.05
CA SER A 256 -14.00 -20.09 -23.00
C SER A 256 -15.33 -20.56 -23.60
N VAL A 257 -15.54 -21.87 -23.76
CA VAL A 257 -16.81 -22.43 -24.24
C VAL A 257 -17.89 -22.26 -23.17
N LYS A 258 -17.56 -22.54 -21.91
CA LYS A 258 -18.46 -22.31 -20.77
C LYS A 258 -18.81 -20.82 -20.65
N LEU A 259 -17.82 -19.95 -20.80
CA LEU A 259 -17.99 -18.50 -20.72
C LEU A 259 -18.89 -17.97 -21.85
N GLN A 260 -18.72 -18.44 -23.09
CA GLN A 260 -19.58 -18.07 -24.22
C GLN A 260 -21.02 -18.55 -24.03
N LEU A 261 -21.23 -19.76 -23.50
CA LEU A 261 -22.56 -20.26 -23.15
C LEU A 261 -23.24 -19.36 -22.11
N LEU A 262 -22.51 -19.04 -21.03
CA LEU A 262 -22.99 -18.15 -19.98
C LEU A 262 -23.35 -16.76 -20.54
N MET A 263 -22.52 -16.19 -21.40
CA MET A 263 -22.81 -14.93 -22.08
C MET A 263 -24.09 -15.01 -22.93
N SER A 264 -24.28 -16.09 -23.69
CA SER A 264 -25.50 -16.29 -24.48
C SER A 264 -26.74 -16.34 -23.58
N ASP A 265 -26.66 -17.02 -22.44
CA ASP A 265 -27.77 -17.12 -21.50
C ASP A 265 -28.00 -15.79 -20.76
N MET A 266 -26.96 -15.04 -20.42
CA MET A 266 -27.12 -13.67 -19.89
C MET A 266 -27.80 -12.74 -20.90
N GLN A 267 -27.50 -12.86 -22.19
CA GLN A 267 -28.23 -12.10 -23.23
C GLN A 267 -29.71 -12.48 -23.28
N LYS A 268 -30.05 -13.77 -23.13
CA LYS A 268 -31.44 -14.22 -23.04
C LYS A 268 -32.14 -13.65 -21.80
N LEU A 269 -31.48 -13.63 -20.63
CA LEU A 269 -32.03 -12.99 -19.43
C LEU A 269 -32.32 -11.51 -19.65
N LYS A 270 -31.40 -10.78 -20.31
CA LYS A 270 -31.60 -9.37 -20.65
C LYS A 270 -32.87 -9.18 -21.49
N THR A 271 -33.07 -10.00 -22.52
CA THR A 271 -34.27 -9.96 -23.37
C THR A 271 -35.55 -10.30 -22.58
N LEU A 272 -35.50 -11.33 -21.74
CA LEU A 272 -36.64 -11.75 -20.92
C LEU A 272 -37.05 -10.66 -19.92
N ASN A 273 -36.08 -9.99 -19.29
CA ASN A 273 -36.34 -8.90 -18.35
C ASN A 273 -37.03 -7.71 -19.05
N THR A 274 -36.54 -7.31 -20.22
CA THR A 274 -37.19 -6.25 -21.03
C THR A 274 -38.63 -6.63 -21.41
N LEU A 275 -38.88 -7.89 -21.78
CA LEU A 275 -40.23 -8.35 -22.10
C LEU A 275 -41.13 -8.34 -20.86
N GLN A 276 -40.62 -8.76 -19.70
CA GLN A 276 -41.34 -8.71 -18.43
C GLN A 276 -41.77 -7.27 -18.08
N ASP A 277 -40.90 -6.29 -18.28
CA ASP A 277 -41.21 -4.88 -18.06
C ASP A 277 -42.31 -4.37 -18.99
N GLN A 278 -42.27 -4.75 -20.27
CA GLN A 278 -43.32 -4.41 -21.24
C GLN A 278 -44.67 -5.03 -20.87
N VAL A 279 -44.68 -6.30 -20.48
CA VAL A 279 -45.89 -7.01 -20.05
C VAL A 279 -46.45 -6.40 -18.76
N ARG A 280 -45.58 -6.03 -17.81
CA ARG A 280 -45.98 -5.34 -16.57
C ARG A 280 -46.60 -3.97 -16.87
N GLY A 281 -46.00 -3.19 -17.76
CA GLY A 281 -46.55 -1.91 -18.19
C GLY A 281 -47.90 -2.05 -18.87
N LEU A 282 -48.06 -3.06 -19.74
CA LEU A 282 -49.34 -3.37 -20.38
C LEU A 282 -50.40 -3.79 -19.35
N PHE A 283 -50.05 -4.66 -18.40
CA PHE A 283 -50.96 -5.08 -17.34
C PHE A 283 -51.41 -3.90 -16.47
N GLN A 284 -50.51 -2.99 -16.11
CA GLN A 284 -50.84 -1.77 -15.35
C GLN A 284 -51.79 -0.84 -16.13
N MET A 285 -51.65 -0.75 -17.46
CA MET A 285 -52.57 0.01 -18.31
C MET A 285 -54.00 -0.55 -18.29
N PHE A 286 -54.14 -1.86 -18.10
CA PHE A 286 -55.43 -2.55 -18.00
C PHE A 286 -55.92 -2.76 -16.56
N GLN A 287 -55.15 -2.33 -15.54
CA GLN A 287 -55.68 -2.32 -14.18
C GLN A 287 -56.79 -1.25 -14.11
N PRO A 288 -58.01 -1.62 -13.68
CA PRO A 288 -59.07 -0.64 -13.53
C PRO A 288 -58.60 0.38 -12.50
N GLN A 289 -58.42 1.64 -12.94
CA GLN A 289 -58.39 2.77 -12.03
C GLN A 289 -59.61 2.61 -11.15
N GLY A 290 -59.41 2.40 -9.85
CA GLY A 290 -60.52 2.31 -8.91
C GLY A 290 -61.42 3.52 -9.16
N MET A 291 -62.60 3.26 -9.75
CA MET A 291 -63.59 4.28 -10.00
C MET A 291 -64.00 4.84 -8.64
N SER A 292 -63.35 5.91 -8.21
CA SER A 292 -63.92 6.86 -7.28
C SER A 292 -65.02 7.63 -8.01
N HIS A 293 -66.03 6.92 -8.51
CA HIS A 293 -67.36 7.47 -8.65
C HIS A 293 -68.05 7.29 -7.29
N GLY A 294 -67.54 8.06 -6.32
CA GLY A 294 -68.29 8.38 -5.12
C GLY A 294 -69.54 9.12 -5.58
N LEU A 295 -70.65 8.40 -5.51
CA LEU A 295 -72.00 8.91 -5.58
C LEU A 295 -72.16 10.06 -4.59
N SER A 296 -71.98 11.31 -5.05
CA SER A 296 -72.64 12.46 -4.43
C SER A 296 -74.10 12.43 -4.89
N GLY A 297 -74.84 11.44 -4.40
CA GLY A 297 -76.28 11.33 -4.55
C GLY A 297 -76.96 11.81 -3.28
N LEU A 298 -77.62 12.97 -3.41
CA LEU A 298 -78.82 13.45 -2.71
C LEU A 298 -78.79 13.54 -1.17
#